data_AF-A0A7C7YUM5-F1
#
_entry.id   AF-A0A7C7YUM5-F1
#
_cell.length_a   1.000
_cell.length_b   1.000
_cell.length_c   1.000
_cell.angle_alpha   90.00
_cell.angle_beta   90.00
_cell.angle_gamma   90.00
#
_symmetry.space_group_name_H-M   'P 1'
#
loop_
_entity.id
_entity.type
_entity.pdbx_description
1 polymer ?
#
loop_
_entity_poly.entity_id
_entity_poly.type
_entity_poly.pdbx_seq_one_letter_code
_entity_poly.pdbx_strand_id
1 'polypeptide(L)'
;MSPLVGLMLVLLLLWSVLGGPPGGQSPRQESSGEPDSQVREIHTQAPSGEGGVFPETVLEAPEDAGGRWTEVNSRAIEALQAGRFEEAIELFEECHAAEPGEAIFAGNLAEALARMAREIYEATAELGLPIELLERALLLSPGRDDLRQLLARWKKLAAAEDGFWTDETAHFRLSYDGARVDILNNGHTILTTALEEAYAEFALWLNHDPVRVGNHKIRVVLYGRSEFAELTGVGHWASGVYDGVVRIPVVDFRRERESLVLVLRHELVHAFLRSAGGRALPAWLNEGLAQWCEHETPRSRSAAVARARKLLATQPLFPLEKLHGTLSAWTDPAEIARGYAQALAFVAYIDRWYGAGVLLRMIEGCRLGVASSETFAQRIGVNLDTVLQDFQAGL
;
A
#
# COMPACT_ATOMS: atom_id res chain seq x y z
N MET A 1 -40.02 53.28 -22.97
CA MET A 1 -41.30 52.66 -23.37
C MET A 1 -41.69 51.70 -22.27
N SER A 2 -42.71 52.02 -21.46
CA SER A 2 -43.38 51.07 -20.56
C SER A 2 -44.49 50.33 -21.33
N PRO A 3 -45.22 49.33 -20.76
CA PRO A 3 -44.91 48.29 -19.77
C PRO A 3 -45.31 46.88 -20.33
N LEU A 4 -45.17 45.74 -19.64
CA LEU A 4 -46.18 45.14 -18.73
C LEU A 4 -45.64 43.78 -18.22
N VAL A 5 -45.52 43.61 -16.89
CA VAL A 5 -46.37 42.78 -15.99
C VAL A 5 -45.82 41.37 -15.82
N GLY A 6 -45.64 40.79 -14.63
CA GLY A 6 -45.91 41.09 -13.21
C GLY A 6 -45.22 39.95 -12.41
N LEU A 7 -45.13 39.83 -11.08
CA LEU A 7 -45.74 40.39 -9.87
C LEU A 7 -44.82 39.85 -8.74
N MET A 8 -43.97 40.64 -8.05
CA MET A 8 -44.17 41.18 -6.67
C MET A 8 -45.05 40.30 -5.74
N LEU A 9 -44.83 40.07 -4.44
CA LEU A 9 -43.95 40.51 -3.35
C LEU A 9 -44.32 39.56 -2.15
N VAL A 10 -43.41 38.98 -1.34
CA VAL A 10 -42.81 39.51 -0.08
C VAL A 10 -43.63 39.32 1.23
N LEU A 11 -42.93 38.63 2.14
CA LEU A 11 -42.78 38.75 3.61
C LEU A 11 -43.88 38.35 4.61
N LEU A 12 -43.47 37.35 5.42
CA LEU A 12 -43.27 37.34 6.89
C LEU A 12 -44.42 37.11 7.90
N LEU A 13 -44.07 36.21 8.85
CA LEU A 13 -44.27 36.22 10.32
C LEU A 13 -45.54 35.59 10.96
N LEU A 14 -45.24 34.54 11.76
CA LEU A 14 -45.61 34.23 13.16
C LEU A 14 -47.08 34.07 13.64
N TRP A 15 -47.18 33.11 14.59
CA TRP A 15 -48.08 32.98 15.77
C TRP A 15 -49.37 32.10 15.73
N SER A 16 -49.19 30.85 16.19
CA SER A 16 -49.76 30.18 17.40
C SER A 16 -51.23 30.29 17.88
N VAL A 17 -51.69 29.11 18.39
CA VAL A 17 -52.64 28.77 19.50
C VAL A 17 -54.13 28.48 19.19
N LEU A 18 -54.59 27.22 19.41
CA LEU A 18 -55.63 26.78 20.40
C LEU A 18 -56.26 25.38 20.08
N GLY A 19 -56.23 24.46 21.07
CA GLY A 19 -57.28 23.42 21.31
C GLY A 19 -57.10 21.97 20.79
N GLY A 20 -56.86 20.98 21.67
CA GLY A 20 -56.91 19.50 21.38
C GLY A 20 -58.28 18.85 21.69
N PRO A 21 -58.42 17.53 22.03
CA PRO A 21 -57.78 16.26 21.63
C PRO A 21 -58.86 15.18 21.21
N PRO A 22 -58.71 13.83 21.38
CA PRO A 22 -57.70 12.87 20.90
C PRO A 22 -58.28 11.78 19.94
N GLY A 23 -57.42 10.99 19.28
CA GLY A 23 -57.73 9.60 18.93
C GLY A 23 -57.45 9.15 17.50
N GLY A 24 -56.64 8.09 17.37
CA GLY A 24 -56.83 7.08 16.32
C GLY A 24 -55.82 7.03 15.18
N GLN A 25 -54.88 6.08 15.32
CA GLN A 25 -54.32 5.21 14.27
C GLN A 25 -53.37 5.84 13.21
N SER A 26 -52.09 5.45 13.32
CA SER A 26 -51.10 5.44 12.23
C SER A 26 -51.56 4.55 11.07
N PRO A 27 -51.21 4.84 9.80
CA PRO A 27 -49.86 4.48 9.33
C PRO A 27 -49.23 5.39 8.25
N ARG A 28 -47.90 5.28 8.14
CA ARG A 28 -47.02 5.58 6.99
C ARG A 28 -46.95 7.04 6.50
N GLN A 29 -45.83 7.69 6.83
CA GLN A 29 -45.26 8.78 6.03
C GLN A 29 -43.86 8.40 5.59
N GLU A 30 -43.68 8.39 4.27
CA GLU A 30 -42.40 8.45 3.57
C GLU A 30 -41.65 9.71 4.05
N SER A 31 -40.48 9.53 4.68
CA SER A 31 -39.57 10.64 4.92
C SER A 31 -38.68 10.82 3.69
N SER A 32 -38.95 11.89 2.94
CA SER A 32 -38.00 12.52 2.03
C SER A 32 -36.75 12.93 2.82
N GLY A 33 -35.68 12.15 2.70
CA GLY A 33 -34.34 12.52 3.15
C GLY A 33 -33.63 13.28 2.03
N GLU A 34 -33.23 14.52 2.31
CA GLU A 34 -32.25 15.25 1.51
C GLU A 34 -30.92 14.47 1.43
N PRO A 35 -30.16 14.58 0.33
CA PRO A 35 -28.90 13.87 0.20
C PRO A 35 -27.82 14.54 1.07
N ASP A 36 -27.43 13.85 2.13
CA ASP A 36 -26.26 14.16 2.96
C ASP A 36 -24.99 14.05 2.11
N SER A 37 -24.50 15.18 1.62
CA SER A 37 -23.24 15.31 0.88
C SER A 37 -22.05 15.40 1.86
N GLN A 38 -21.92 14.39 2.72
CA GLN A 38 -20.69 14.18 3.49
C GLN A 38 -19.73 13.35 2.66
N VAL A 39 -18.80 14.05 1.99
CA VAL A 39 -17.55 13.47 1.52
C VAL A 39 -16.84 12.89 2.74
N ARG A 40 -16.95 11.57 2.94
CA ARG A 40 -16.22 10.85 3.99
C ARG A 40 -14.73 11.05 3.73
N GLU A 41 -14.00 11.50 4.75
CA GLU A 41 -12.54 11.56 4.69
C GLU A 41 -12.00 10.16 4.38
N ILE A 42 -11.37 10.02 3.23
CA ILE A 42 -10.77 8.78 2.75
C ILE A 42 -9.50 8.58 3.58
N HIS A 43 -9.57 7.75 4.61
CA HIS A 43 -8.38 7.28 5.32
C HIS A 43 -7.90 5.99 4.65
N THR A 44 -6.93 6.09 3.76
CA THR A 44 -6.06 4.96 3.42
C THR A 44 -5.15 4.74 4.61
N GLN A 45 -5.17 3.54 5.20
CA GLN A 45 -3.95 3.07 5.87
C GLN A 45 -3.48 1.90 5.02
N ALA A 46 -2.33 2.07 4.37
CA ALA A 46 -1.62 0.98 3.78
C ALA A 46 -0.86 0.25 4.91
N PRO A 47 -1.08 -1.05 5.14
CA PRO A 47 -0.02 -1.86 5.67
C PRO A 47 1.01 -2.05 4.56
N SER A 48 2.23 -1.58 4.79
CA SER A 48 3.38 -2.08 4.05
C SER A 48 3.48 -3.59 4.27
N GLY A 49 3.67 -4.30 3.16
CA GLY A 49 3.61 -5.74 3.05
C GLY A 49 4.41 -6.52 4.09
N GLU A 50 3.92 -7.74 4.31
CA GLU A 50 4.56 -8.79 5.11
C GLU A 50 5.13 -8.31 6.44
N GLY A 51 4.23 -8.11 7.42
CA GLY A 51 4.62 -7.99 8.82
C GLY A 51 5.56 -9.13 9.21
N GLY A 52 6.83 -8.77 9.39
CA GLY A 52 7.87 -9.44 10.15
C GLY A 52 7.73 -10.94 10.37
N VAL A 53 7.85 -11.74 9.31
CA VAL A 53 8.44 -13.07 9.46
C VAL A 53 9.92 -12.87 9.16
N PHE A 54 10.74 -12.79 10.20
CA PHE A 54 12.18 -12.77 10.01
C PHE A 54 12.56 -14.06 9.28
N PRO A 55 13.24 -13.99 8.12
CA PRO A 55 13.72 -15.20 7.47
C PRO A 55 14.57 -15.97 8.47
N GLU A 56 14.37 -17.29 8.55
CA GLU A 56 15.14 -18.08 9.50
C GLU A 56 16.62 -17.95 9.13
N THR A 57 17.46 -17.91 10.16
CA THR A 57 18.90 -17.83 9.94
C THR A 57 19.37 -19.17 9.41
N VAL A 58 20.01 -19.16 8.25
CA VAL A 58 20.58 -20.37 7.64
C VAL A 58 21.77 -20.80 8.49
N LEU A 59 21.86 -22.09 8.80
CA LEU A 59 22.80 -22.61 9.80
C LEU A 59 23.99 -23.30 9.13
N GLU A 60 25.18 -23.13 9.71
CA GLU A 60 26.31 -23.97 9.34
C GLU A 60 26.08 -25.40 9.83
N ALA A 61 26.36 -26.38 8.98
CA ALA A 61 26.29 -27.78 9.35
C ALA A 61 27.48 -28.17 10.25
N PRO A 62 27.34 -29.20 11.10
CA PRO A 62 28.39 -29.59 12.02
C PRO A 62 29.57 -30.21 11.26
N GLU A 63 30.78 -30.15 11.82
CA GLU A 63 32.01 -30.63 11.15
C GLU A 63 32.00 -32.14 10.83
N ASP A 64 31.19 -32.93 11.54
CA ASP A 64 31.04 -34.37 11.34
C ASP A 64 30.00 -34.76 10.27
N ALA A 65 29.22 -33.80 9.74
CA ALA A 65 28.27 -34.00 8.63
C ALA A 65 28.99 -34.08 7.27
N GLY A 66 29.92 -35.05 7.15
CA GLY A 66 30.55 -35.41 5.89
C GLY A 66 31.43 -34.31 5.30
N GLY A 67 32.31 -33.71 6.11
CA GLY A 67 33.36 -32.68 5.87
C GLY A 67 33.40 -31.88 4.54
N ARG A 68 33.31 -32.54 3.38
CA ARG A 68 33.10 -31.87 2.08
C ARG A 68 31.76 -31.13 2.02
N TRP A 69 30.69 -31.69 2.57
CA TRP A 69 29.35 -31.09 2.48
C TRP A 69 29.19 -29.87 3.39
N THR A 70 29.97 -29.79 4.46
CA THR A 70 30.09 -28.56 5.28
C THR A 70 30.59 -27.39 4.43
N GLU A 71 31.61 -27.58 3.59
CA GLU A 71 32.13 -26.54 2.70
C GLU A 71 31.12 -26.15 1.60
N VAL A 72 30.43 -27.13 1.02
CA VAL A 72 29.38 -26.88 0.02
C VAL A 72 28.21 -26.10 0.65
N ASN A 73 27.81 -26.44 1.88
CA ASN A 73 26.78 -25.73 2.62
C ASN A 73 27.19 -24.28 2.93
N SER A 74 28.44 -24.03 3.33
CA SER A 74 28.94 -22.66 3.52
C SER A 74 28.88 -21.84 2.23
N ARG A 75 29.29 -22.43 1.09
CA ARG A 75 29.17 -21.77 -0.22
C ARG A 75 27.71 -21.50 -0.61
N ALA A 76 26.80 -22.41 -0.29
CA ALA A 76 25.37 -22.22 -0.52
C ALA A 76 24.81 -21.06 0.33
N ILE A 77 25.24 -20.94 1.59
CA ILE A 77 24.90 -19.80 2.46
C ILE A 77 25.39 -18.48 1.87
N GLU A 78 26.64 -18.43 1.40
CA GLU A 78 27.21 -17.23 0.75
C GLU A 78 26.43 -16.86 -0.52
N ALA A 79 26.08 -17.84 -1.36
CA ALA A 79 25.25 -17.62 -2.55
C ALA A 79 23.88 -17.06 -2.17
N LEU A 80 23.23 -17.62 -1.15
CA LEU A 80 21.92 -17.17 -0.68
C LEU A 80 21.96 -15.75 -0.11
N GLN A 81 22.97 -15.43 0.69
CA GLN A 81 23.17 -14.08 1.25
C GLN A 81 23.42 -13.03 0.17
N ALA A 82 24.02 -13.43 -0.94
CA ALA A 82 24.23 -12.58 -2.10
C ALA A 82 23.05 -12.55 -3.08
N GLY A 83 21.91 -13.17 -2.76
CA GLY A 83 20.70 -13.19 -3.59
C GLY A 83 20.80 -14.09 -4.82
N ARG A 84 21.80 -14.95 -4.92
CA ARG A 84 21.94 -15.95 -5.99
C ARG A 84 21.13 -17.20 -5.63
N PHE A 85 19.80 -17.07 -5.68
CA PHE A 85 18.88 -18.07 -5.17
C PHE A 85 19.00 -19.42 -5.88
N GLU A 86 19.11 -19.43 -7.20
CA GLU A 86 19.22 -20.65 -8.00
C GLU A 86 20.50 -21.43 -7.63
N GLU A 87 21.66 -20.76 -7.61
CA GLU A 87 22.94 -21.37 -7.21
C GLU A 87 22.87 -21.91 -5.77
N ALA A 88 22.30 -21.14 -4.84
CA ALA A 88 22.16 -21.57 -3.46
C ALA A 88 21.29 -22.83 -3.34
N ILE A 89 20.15 -22.87 -4.04
CA ILE A 89 19.23 -24.02 -4.03
C ILE A 89 19.93 -25.26 -4.60
N GLU A 90 20.65 -25.14 -5.72
CA GLU A 90 21.42 -26.25 -6.31
C GLU A 90 22.43 -26.82 -5.31
N LEU A 91 23.21 -25.96 -4.65
CA LEU A 91 24.21 -26.40 -3.67
C LEU A 91 23.57 -27.02 -2.41
N PHE A 92 22.46 -26.47 -1.93
CA PHE A 92 21.71 -27.06 -0.80
C PHE A 92 21.06 -28.40 -1.19
N GLU A 93 20.59 -28.55 -2.43
CA GLU A 93 20.10 -29.82 -2.98
C GLU A 93 21.18 -30.88 -2.99
N GLU A 94 22.41 -30.54 -3.41
CA GLU A 94 23.55 -31.47 -3.35
C GLU A 94 23.83 -31.94 -1.92
N CYS A 95 23.85 -31.01 -0.95
CA CYS A 95 24.07 -31.33 0.46
C CYS A 95 22.97 -32.27 1.01
N HIS A 96 21.70 -31.92 0.77
CA HIS A 96 20.57 -32.71 1.25
C HIS A 96 20.47 -34.08 0.55
N ALA A 97 20.83 -34.18 -0.74
CA ALA A 97 20.84 -35.44 -1.45
C ALA A 97 21.92 -36.39 -0.93
N ALA A 98 23.06 -35.84 -0.51
CA ALA A 98 24.17 -36.61 0.03
C ALA A 98 23.91 -37.12 1.45
N GLU A 99 23.32 -36.29 2.30
CA GLU A 99 22.96 -36.64 3.69
C GLU A 99 21.48 -36.31 3.97
N PRO A 100 20.51 -37.12 3.47
CA PRO A 100 19.07 -36.81 3.59
C PRO A 100 18.54 -36.77 5.02
N GLY A 101 19.26 -37.37 5.98
CA GLY A 101 18.92 -37.38 7.40
C GLY A 101 19.41 -36.16 8.17
N GLU A 102 20.25 -35.30 7.58
CA GLU A 102 20.79 -34.11 8.23
C GLU A 102 19.75 -32.98 8.19
N ALA A 103 19.24 -32.62 9.37
CA ALA A 103 18.18 -31.64 9.52
C ALA A 103 18.61 -30.23 9.10
N ILE A 104 19.90 -29.87 9.26
CA ILE A 104 20.42 -28.56 8.87
C ILE A 104 20.37 -28.39 7.34
N PHE A 105 20.75 -29.41 6.56
CA PHE A 105 20.68 -29.33 5.10
C PHE A 105 19.24 -29.19 4.60
N ALA A 106 18.31 -29.96 5.17
CA ALA A 106 16.90 -29.84 4.85
C ALA A 106 16.34 -28.45 5.21
N GLY A 107 16.67 -27.94 6.40
CA GLY A 107 16.26 -26.62 6.88
C GLY A 107 16.79 -25.47 6.01
N ASN A 108 18.07 -25.54 5.65
CA ASN A 108 18.70 -24.52 4.80
C ASN A 108 18.11 -24.51 3.39
N LEU A 109 17.87 -25.68 2.79
CA LEU A 109 17.20 -25.78 1.49
C LEU A 109 15.77 -25.23 1.57
N ALA A 110 15.02 -25.56 2.63
CA ALA A 110 13.68 -25.03 2.85
C ALA A 110 13.67 -23.49 2.93
N GLU A 111 14.62 -22.91 3.64
CA GLU A 111 14.75 -21.46 3.75
C GLU A 111 15.15 -20.82 2.41
N ALA A 112 16.06 -21.43 1.64
CA ALA A 112 16.43 -20.94 0.31
C ALA A 112 15.23 -20.93 -0.66
N LEU A 113 14.45 -22.02 -0.69
CA LEU A 113 13.21 -22.10 -1.46
C LEU A 113 12.19 -21.04 -1.04
N ALA A 114 12.02 -20.83 0.26
CA ALA A 114 11.08 -19.84 0.79
C ALA A 114 11.51 -18.40 0.47
N ARG A 115 12.82 -18.10 0.44
CA ARG A 115 13.32 -16.78 0.02
C ARG A 115 13.15 -16.56 -1.47
N MET A 116 13.45 -17.56 -2.31
CA MET A 116 13.20 -17.48 -3.76
C MET A 116 11.71 -17.28 -4.06
N ALA A 117 10.82 -17.98 -3.35
CA ALA A 117 9.38 -17.82 -3.50
C ALA A 117 8.92 -16.38 -3.24
N ARG A 118 9.43 -15.76 -2.17
CA ARG A 118 9.13 -14.34 -1.84
C ARG A 118 9.72 -13.39 -2.87
N GLU A 119 10.94 -13.63 -3.34
CA GLU A 119 11.57 -12.80 -4.38
C GLU A 119 10.76 -12.83 -5.68
N ILE A 120 10.38 -14.03 -6.14
CA ILE A 120 9.54 -14.18 -7.34
C ILE A 120 8.20 -13.48 -7.14
N TYR A 121 7.55 -13.66 -5.99
CA TYR A 121 6.28 -13.01 -5.70
C TYR A 121 6.42 -11.48 -5.69
N GLU A 122 7.45 -10.95 -5.03
CA GLU A 122 7.73 -9.51 -5.00
C GLU A 122 8.04 -8.94 -6.40
N ALA A 123 8.76 -9.70 -7.22
CA ALA A 123 9.16 -9.27 -8.55
C ALA A 123 8.08 -9.44 -9.62
N THR A 124 7.09 -10.32 -9.44
CA THR A 124 6.15 -10.65 -10.51
C THR A 124 4.68 -10.58 -10.11
N ALA A 125 4.40 -10.59 -8.80
CA ALA A 125 3.07 -10.75 -8.23
C ALA A 125 2.32 -12.02 -8.67
N GLU A 126 3.04 -13.00 -9.25
CA GLU A 126 2.52 -14.31 -9.62
C GLU A 126 2.62 -15.28 -8.45
N LEU A 127 1.64 -16.17 -8.30
CA LEU A 127 1.57 -17.08 -7.16
C LEU A 127 1.85 -18.55 -7.51
N GLY A 128 1.83 -18.93 -8.79
CA GLY A 128 1.99 -20.34 -9.21
C GLY A 128 3.28 -20.98 -8.69
N LEU A 129 4.44 -20.55 -9.22
CA LEU A 129 5.74 -21.06 -8.80
C LEU A 129 6.06 -20.78 -7.31
N PRO A 130 5.78 -19.59 -6.74
CA PRO A 130 5.99 -19.36 -5.31
C PRO A 130 5.23 -20.34 -4.39
N ILE A 131 4.00 -20.72 -4.75
CA ILE A 131 3.23 -21.74 -4.02
C ILE A 131 3.94 -23.10 -4.08
N GLU A 132 4.38 -23.54 -5.26
CA GLU A 132 5.10 -24.81 -5.44
C GLU A 132 6.40 -24.85 -4.62
N LEU A 133 7.17 -23.75 -4.61
CA LEU A 133 8.39 -23.63 -3.82
C LEU A 133 8.12 -23.71 -2.31
N LEU A 134 7.05 -23.07 -1.82
CA LEU A 134 6.66 -23.15 -0.41
C LEU A 134 6.13 -24.53 -0.01
N GLU A 135 5.39 -25.21 -0.89
CA GLU A 135 4.98 -26.60 -0.67
C GLU A 135 6.20 -27.49 -0.50
N ARG A 136 7.19 -27.35 -1.38
CA ARG A 136 8.45 -28.08 -1.30
C ARG A 136 9.23 -27.75 -0.03
N ALA A 137 9.32 -26.47 0.35
CA ALA A 137 9.96 -26.06 1.60
C ALA A 137 9.31 -26.72 2.84
N LEU A 138 7.99 -26.84 2.86
CA LEU A 138 7.26 -27.47 3.96
C LEU A 138 7.38 -29.01 4.00
N LEU A 139 7.69 -29.65 2.87
CA LEU A 139 8.06 -31.08 2.87
C LEU A 139 9.41 -31.30 3.55
N LEU A 140 10.36 -30.37 3.37
CA LEU A 140 11.70 -30.43 3.96
C LEU A 140 11.72 -30.02 5.44
N SER A 141 10.93 -29.00 5.80
CA SER A 141 10.84 -28.49 7.17
C SER A 141 9.38 -28.33 7.62
N PRO A 142 8.70 -29.43 8.03
CA PRO A 142 7.27 -29.40 8.37
C PRO A 142 6.93 -28.57 9.62
N GLY A 143 7.90 -28.25 10.46
CA GLY A 143 7.71 -27.46 11.69
C GLY A 143 7.59 -25.94 11.47
N ARG A 144 7.75 -25.47 10.23
CA ARG A 144 7.71 -24.04 9.88
C ARG A 144 6.29 -23.50 9.78
N ASP A 145 5.71 -23.14 10.92
CA ASP A 145 4.36 -22.57 10.98
C ASP A 145 4.23 -21.23 10.24
N ASP A 146 5.32 -20.46 10.14
CA ASP A 146 5.39 -19.24 9.35
C ASP A 146 5.16 -19.52 7.84
N LEU A 147 5.84 -20.53 7.29
CA LEU A 147 5.67 -20.95 5.90
C LEU A 147 4.30 -21.58 5.66
N ARG A 148 3.77 -22.33 6.64
CA ARG A 148 2.43 -22.90 6.58
C ARG A 148 1.36 -21.82 6.47
N GLN A 149 1.47 -20.77 7.28
CA GLN A 149 0.56 -19.62 7.24
C GLN A 149 0.70 -18.83 5.93
N LEU A 150 1.93 -18.60 5.46
CA LEU A 150 2.18 -17.93 4.19
C LEU A 150 1.57 -18.72 3.01
N LEU A 151 1.83 -20.02 2.93
CA LEU A 151 1.28 -20.90 1.90
C LEU A 151 -0.25 -20.92 1.92
N ALA A 152 -0.86 -21.01 3.11
CA ALA A 152 -2.31 -20.99 3.24
C ALA A 152 -2.91 -19.67 2.72
N ARG A 153 -2.29 -18.53 3.03
CA ARG A 153 -2.71 -17.22 2.51
C ARG A 153 -2.56 -17.14 0.99
N TRP A 154 -1.42 -17.53 0.45
CA TRP A 154 -1.16 -17.49 -1.00
C TRP A 154 -2.06 -18.43 -1.79
N LYS A 155 -2.33 -19.64 -1.28
CA LYS A 155 -3.33 -20.54 -1.89
C LYS A 155 -4.73 -19.94 -1.89
N LYS A 156 -5.12 -19.27 -0.80
CA LYS A 156 -6.42 -18.61 -0.71
C LYS A 156 -6.53 -17.44 -1.70
N LEU A 157 -5.47 -16.64 -1.85
CA LEU A 157 -5.38 -15.58 -2.86
C LEU A 157 -5.50 -16.15 -4.27
N ALA A 158 -4.70 -17.16 -4.61
CA ALA A 158 -4.72 -17.79 -5.92
C ALA A 158 -6.09 -18.41 -6.26
N ALA A 159 -6.75 -19.03 -5.27
CA ALA A 159 -8.09 -19.59 -5.45
C ALA A 159 -9.17 -18.50 -5.61
N ALA A 160 -9.06 -17.38 -4.89
CA ALA A 160 -10.01 -16.28 -5.02
C ALA A 160 -9.89 -15.56 -6.38
N GLU A 161 -8.67 -15.45 -6.90
CA GLU A 161 -8.38 -14.80 -8.18
C GLU A 161 -8.56 -15.76 -9.38
N ASP A 162 -8.88 -17.04 -9.14
CA ASP A 162 -9.05 -18.03 -10.21
C ASP A 162 -10.24 -17.65 -11.12
N GLY A 163 -9.99 -17.67 -12.42
CA GLY A 163 -10.98 -17.29 -13.42
C GLY A 163 -11.33 -15.80 -13.48
N PHE A 164 -10.61 -14.92 -12.78
CA PHE A 164 -10.79 -13.48 -12.92
C PHE A 164 -10.57 -13.04 -14.37
N TRP A 165 -11.38 -12.08 -14.81
CA TRP A 165 -11.12 -11.38 -16.06
C TRP A 165 -9.86 -10.54 -15.90
N THR A 166 -9.04 -10.46 -16.95
CA THR A 166 -7.80 -9.68 -16.93
C THR A 166 -7.70 -8.81 -18.17
N ASP A 167 -7.56 -7.50 -17.94
CA ASP A 167 -7.23 -6.51 -18.96
C ASP A 167 -5.76 -6.10 -18.82
N GLU A 168 -5.10 -5.86 -19.95
CA GLU A 168 -3.70 -5.43 -19.96
C GLU A 168 -3.53 -4.11 -20.70
N THR A 169 -2.61 -3.29 -20.19
CA THR A 169 -2.12 -2.07 -20.84
C THR A 169 -0.61 -2.14 -21.03
N ALA A 170 0.04 -1.01 -21.32
CA ALA A 170 1.50 -0.94 -21.42
C ALA A 170 2.17 -1.26 -20.07
N HIS A 171 1.64 -0.69 -18.98
CA HIS A 171 2.27 -0.78 -17.65
C HIS A 171 1.50 -1.67 -16.67
N PHE A 172 0.25 -2.03 -16.95
CA PHE A 172 -0.62 -2.69 -15.97
C PHE A 172 -1.22 -4.01 -16.45
N ARG A 173 -1.44 -4.89 -15.49
CA ARG A 173 -2.38 -6.01 -15.57
C ARG A 173 -3.47 -5.80 -14.53
N LEU A 174 -4.69 -5.53 -14.98
CA LEU A 174 -5.87 -5.29 -14.14
C LEU A 174 -6.74 -6.54 -14.11
N SER A 175 -6.90 -7.16 -12.94
CA SER A 175 -7.73 -8.35 -12.75
C SER A 175 -8.94 -8.09 -11.85
N TYR A 176 -10.09 -8.69 -12.15
CA TYR A 176 -11.34 -8.54 -11.39
C TYR A 176 -12.32 -9.67 -11.69
N ASP A 177 -13.31 -9.87 -10.81
CA ASP A 177 -14.39 -10.83 -11.03
C ASP A 177 -15.20 -10.48 -12.30
N GLY A 178 -15.17 -11.37 -13.29
CA GLY A 178 -15.89 -11.22 -14.56
C GLY A 178 -17.42 -11.22 -14.42
N ALA A 179 -17.98 -11.54 -13.26
CA ALA A 179 -19.40 -11.34 -13.01
C ALA A 179 -19.76 -9.86 -12.73
N ARG A 180 -18.76 -8.98 -12.51
CA ARG A 180 -18.94 -7.55 -12.26
C ARG A 180 -19.21 -6.77 -13.53
N VAL A 181 -20.45 -6.83 -13.98
CA VAL A 181 -20.95 -6.15 -15.20
C VAL A 181 -20.74 -4.63 -15.15
N ASP A 182 -20.72 -4.02 -13.96
CA ASP A 182 -20.43 -2.60 -13.76
C ASP A 182 -18.97 -2.23 -14.09
N ILE A 183 -18.03 -3.16 -13.91
CA ILE A 183 -16.62 -3.00 -14.26
C ILE A 183 -16.41 -3.40 -15.73
N LEU A 184 -16.96 -4.54 -16.16
CA LEU A 184 -16.85 -5.02 -17.54
C LEU A 184 -17.38 -4.00 -18.55
N ASN A 185 -18.53 -3.38 -18.29
CA ASN A 185 -19.15 -2.42 -19.21
C ASN A 185 -18.57 -1.01 -19.04
N ASN A 186 -17.34 -0.81 -19.55
CA ASN A 186 -16.56 0.44 -19.60
C ASN A 186 -15.88 0.88 -18.29
N GLY A 187 -16.16 0.23 -17.15
CA GLY A 187 -15.51 0.58 -15.89
C GLY A 187 -14.01 0.31 -15.91
N HIS A 188 -13.61 -0.82 -16.46
CA HIS A 188 -12.20 -1.18 -16.66
C HIS A 188 -11.45 -0.12 -17.49
N THR A 189 -12.05 0.41 -18.57
CA THR A 189 -11.41 1.45 -19.41
C THR A 189 -11.13 2.73 -18.64
N ILE A 190 -12.05 3.13 -17.75
CA ILE A 190 -11.86 4.31 -16.90
C ILE A 190 -10.67 4.09 -15.96
N LEU A 191 -10.59 2.89 -15.35
CA LEU A 191 -9.53 2.57 -14.41
C LEU A 191 -8.17 2.44 -15.09
N THR A 192 -8.09 1.74 -16.22
CA THR A 192 -6.86 1.60 -16.97
C THR A 192 -6.37 2.95 -17.52
N THR A 193 -7.27 3.83 -17.97
CA THR A 193 -6.90 5.20 -18.36
C THR A 193 -6.33 5.98 -17.19
N ALA A 194 -7.01 5.99 -16.04
CA ALA A 194 -6.55 6.71 -14.85
C ALA A 194 -5.20 6.18 -14.33
N LEU A 195 -4.99 4.86 -14.40
CA LEU A 195 -3.73 4.22 -14.04
C LEU A 195 -2.59 4.63 -14.96
N GLU A 196 -2.80 4.63 -16.28
CA GLU A 196 -1.79 5.03 -17.26
C GLU A 196 -1.45 6.53 -17.19
N GLU A 197 -2.44 7.38 -16.95
CA GLU A 197 -2.23 8.83 -16.73
C GLU A 197 -1.41 9.07 -15.45
N ALA A 198 -1.77 8.41 -14.35
CA ALA A 198 -1.04 8.49 -13.09
C ALA A 198 0.38 7.92 -13.23
N TYR A 199 0.56 6.82 -13.97
CA TYR A 199 1.87 6.25 -14.26
C TYR A 199 2.77 7.26 -14.98
N ALA A 200 2.26 7.87 -16.05
CA ALA A 200 3.02 8.87 -16.82
C ALA A 200 3.42 10.08 -15.96
N GLU A 201 2.51 10.55 -15.12
CA GLU A 201 2.77 11.64 -14.17
C GLU A 201 3.86 11.26 -13.16
N PHE A 202 3.73 10.10 -12.51
CA PHE A 202 4.66 9.66 -11.47
C PHE A 202 6.03 9.32 -12.05
N ALA A 203 6.08 8.69 -13.22
CA ALA A 203 7.34 8.38 -13.90
C ALA A 203 8.13 9.66 -14.23
N LEU A 204 7.44 10.71 -14.68
CA LEU A 204 8.06 11.99 -14.95
C LEU A 204 8.52 12.68 -13.65
N TRP A 205 7.67 12.73 -12.63
CA TRP A 205 7.96 13.44 -11.39
C TRP A 205 9.05 12.76 -10.56
N LEU A 206 9.01 11.42 -10.43
CA LEU A 206 10.02 10.64 -9.71
C LEU A 206 11.28 10.40 -10.55
N ASN A 207 11.23 10.65 -11.86
CA ASN A 207 12.27 10.26 -12.81
C ASN A 207 12.65 8.76 -12.66
N HIS A 208 11.64 7.92 -12.47
CA HIS A 208 11.79 6.49 -12.19
C HIS A 208 10.71 5.69 -12.92
N ASP A 209 11.05 4.49 -13.38
CA ASP A 209 10.18 3.67 -14.23
C ASP A 209 10.17 2.23 -13.69
N PRO A 210 9.21 1.90 -12.81
CA PRO A 210 9.18 0.60 -12.15
C PRO A 210 8.98 -0.56 -13.12
N VAL A 211 8.20 -0.40 -14.20
CA VAL A 211 7.98 -1.46 -15.19
C VAL A 211 9.24 -1.74 -15.99
N ARG A 212 9.98 -0.70 -16.39
CA ARG A 212 11.25 -0.89 -17.12
C ARG A 212 12.36 -1.45 -16.24
N VAL A 213 12.44 -1.01 -14.98
CA VAL A 213 13.45 -1.51 -14.03
C VAL A 213 13.17 -2.95 -13.61
N GLY A 214 11.91 -3.27 -13.32
CA GLY A 214 11.49 -4.60 -12.90
C GLY A 214 11.26 -5.58 -14.06
N ASN A 215 11.12 -5.09 -15.30
CA ASN A 215 10.79 -5.87 -16.49
C ASN A 215 9.48 -6.69 -16.36
N HIS A 216 8.48 -6.11 -15.68
CA HIS A 216 7.16 -6.71 -15.48
C HIS A 216 6.11 -5.60 -15.33
N LYS A 217 4.85 -5.91 -15.66
CA LYS A 217 3.72 -4.99 -15.47
C LYS A 217 3.31 -4.93 -14.00
N ILE A 218 2.84 -3.77 -13.56
CA ILE A 218 2.26 -3.62 -12.22
C ILE A 218 0.91 -4.32 -12.18
N ARG A 219 0.73 -5.22 -11.21
CA ARG A 219 -0.51 -5.95 -11.02
C ARG A 219 -1.50 -5.14 -10.18
N VAL A 220 -2.74 -5.03 -10.67
CA VAL A 220 -3.86 -4.38 -9.99
C VAL A 220 -5.00 -5.37 -9.89
N VAL A 221 -5.57 -5.56 -8.71
CA VAL A 221 -6.68 -6.50 -8.50
C VAL A 221 -7.83 -5.82 -7.78
N LEU A 222 -9.04 -5.95 -8.32
CA LEU A 222 -10.26 -5.42 -7.72
C LEU A 222 -11.05 -6.56 -7.05
N TYR A 223 -11.45 -6.34 -5.81
CA TYR A 223 -12.17 -7.31 -4.99
C TYR A 223 -13.53 -6.83 -4.54
N GLY A 224 -14.40 -7.77 -4.18
CA GLY A 224 -15.52 -7.44 -3.29
C GLY A 224 -15.01 -6.96 -1.91
N ARG A 225 -15.75 -6.07 -1.24
CA ARG A 225 -15.32 -5.50 0.06
C ARG A 225 -15.05 -6.55 1.14
N SER A 226 -15.89 -7.57 1.24
CA SER A 226 -15.75 -8.64 2.24
C SER A 226 -14.55 -9.54 1.93
N GLU A 227 -14.42 -9.94 0.67
CA GLU A 227 -13.30 -10.73 0.16
C GLU A 227 -11.96 -10.02 0.36
N PHE A 228 -11.90 -8.73 0.05
CA PHE A 228 -10.72 -7.90 0.30
C PHE A 228 -10.26 -7.98 1.75
N ALA A 229 -11.18 -7.78 2.71
CA ALA A 229 -10.85 -7.81 4.14
C ALA A 229 -10.37 -9.21 4.56
N GLU A 230 -10.98 -10.25 4.01
CA GLU A 230 -10.67 -11.65 4.31
C GLU A 230 -9.33 -12.13 3.73
N LEU A 231 -8.91 -11.58 2.59
CA LEU A 231 -7.70 -11.97 1.87
C LEU A 231 -6.48 -11.17 2.33
N THR A 232 -6.65 -9.86 2.52
CA THR A 232 -5.54 -8.97 2.87
C THR A 232 -5.30 -8.91 4.39
N GLY A 233 -6.29 -9.33 5.19
CA GLY A 233 -6.26 -9.17 6.65
C GLY A 233 -6.38 -7.71 7.09
N VAL A 234 -6.54 -6.78 6.15
CA VAL A 234 -6.75 -5.36 6.44
C VAL A 234 -8.21 -5.15 6.78
N GLY A 235 -8.47 -4.34 7.81
CA GLY A 235 -9.82 -4.09 8.27
C GLY A 235 -10.72 -3.52 7.17
N HIS A 236 -12.04 -3.71 7.32
CA HIS A 236 -13.09 -3.23 6.39
C HIS A 236 -13.07 -1.72 6.11
N TRP A 237 -12.25 -0.95 6.83
CA TRP A 237 -12.10 0.49 6.71
C TRP A 237 -11.03 0.88 5.68
N ALA A 238 -10.07 0.01 5.32
CA ALA A 238 -9.01 0.39 4.39
C ALA A 238 -9.56 0.55 2.97
N SER A 239 -9.17 1.62 2.28
CA SER A 239 -9.67 1.90 0.94
C SER A 239 -8.87 1.20 -0.16
N GLY A 240 -7.68 0.69 0.14
CA GLY A 240 -6.78 -0.03 -0.77
C GLY A 240 -5.55 -0.53 -0.01
N VAL A 241 -4.70 -1.31 -0.70
CA VAL A 241 -3.36 -1.66 -0.21
C VAL A 241 -2.42 -1.95 -1.37
N TYR A 242 -1.15 -1.59 -1.19
CA TYR A 242 -0.03 -2.08 -1.99
C TYR A 242 0.84 -3.05 -1.18
N ASP A 243 0.83 -4.32 -1.57
CA ASP A 243 1.63 -5.40 -0.95
C ASP A 243 2.65 -6.02 -1.93
N GLY A 244 2.96 -5.31 -3.02
CA GLY A 244 3.52 -5.86 -4.25
C GLY A 244 2.47 -5.90 -5.36
N VAL A 245 1.19 -6.01 -4.97
CA VAL A 245 0.01 -5.86 -5.83
C VAL A 245 -0.79 -4.65 -5.35
N VAL A 246 -1.33 -3.86 -6.29
CA VAL A 246 -2.33 -2.85 -5.96
C VAL A 246 -3.67 -3.54 -5.81
N ARG A 247 -4.18 -3.68 -4.58
CA ARG A 247 -5.44 -4.37 -4.28
C ARG A 247 -6.48 -3.38 -3.82
N ILE A 248 -7.62 -3.33 -4.50
CA ILE A 248 -8.66 -2.34 -4.22
C ILE A 248 -10.03 -3.02 -3.99
N PRO A 249 -10.72 -2.75 -2.87
CA PRO A 249 -12.12 -3.11 -2.68
C PRO A 249 -13.04 -2.23 -3.53
N VAL A 250 -14.03 -2.83 -4.21
CA VAL A 250 -15.05 -2.11 -4.98
C VAL A 250 -16.43 -2.68 -4.66
N VAL A 251 -17.36 -1.85 -4.16
CA VAL A 251 -18.75 -2.26 -3.89
C VAL A 251 -19.66 -1.88 -5.06
N ASP A 252 -19.66 -0.60 -5.42
CA ASP A 252 -20.43 -0.02 -6.53
C ASP A 252 -19.52 0.91 -7.32
N PHE A 253 -19.00 0.40 -8.44
CA PHE A 253 -18.06 1.13 -9.29
C PHE A 253 -18.61 2.50 -9.73
N ARG A 254 -19.91 2.59 -10.04
CA ARG A 254 -20.49 3.82 -10.60
C ARG A 254 -20.54 4.94 -9.56
N ARG A 255 -20.84 4.59 -8.31
CA ARG A 255 -20.90 5.56 -7.21
C ARG A 255 -19.52 5.94 -6.67
N GLU A 256 -18.58 5.01 -6.74
CA GLU A 256 -17.25 5.15 -6.13
C GLU A 256 -16.17 5.63 -7.11
N ARG A 257 -16.51 5.88 -8.39
CA ARG A 257 -15.52 6.17 -9.45
C ARG A 257 -14.48 7.22 -9.06
N GLU A 258 -14.90 8.37 -8.55
CA GLU A 258 -13.98 9.47 -8.23
C GLU A 258 -13.06 9.12 -7.05
N SER A 259 -13.62 8.55 -5.98
CA SER A 259 -12.83 8.08 -4.83
C SER A 259 -11.90 6.93 -5.20
N LEU A 260 -12.32 6.05 -6.11
CA LEU A 260 -11.53 4.91 -6.58
C LEU A 260 -10.29 5.37 -7.34
N VAL A 261 -10.40 6.43 -8.15
CA VAL A 261 -9.24 7.02 -8.85
C VAL A 261 -8.24 7.60 -7.85
N LEU A 262 -8.70 8.30 -6.80
CA LEU A 262 -7.80 8.80 -5.75
C LEU A 262 -7.05 7.65 -5.06
N VAL A 263 -7.78 6.61 -4.66
CA VAL A 263 -7.19 5.42 -4.02
C VAL A 263 -6.21 4.73 -4.96
N LEU A 264 -6.55 4.53 -6.23
CA LEU A 264 -5.63 3.91 -7.19
C LEU A 264 -4.34 4.70 -7.33
N ARG A 265 -4.41 6.03 -7.37
CA ARG A 265 -3.22 6.89 -7.41
C ARG A 265 -2.40 6.77 -6.14
N HIS A 266 -3.04 6.71 -4.97
CA HIS A 266 -2.40 6.49 -3.68
C HIS A 266 -1.64 5.16 -3.67
N GLU A 267 -2.30 4.05 -4.00
CA GLU A 267 -1.68 2.73 -3.98
C GLU A 267 -0.63 2.55 -5.09
N LEU A 268 -0.83 3.18 -6.25
CA LEU A 268 0.12 3.12 -7.36
C LEU A 268 1.46 3.77 -6.99
N VAL A 269 1.45 4.91 -6.30
CA VAL A 269 2.71 5.59 -5.98
C VAL A 269 3.58 4.74 -5.04
N HIS A 270 2.99 3.88 -4.21
CA HIS A 270 3.74 2.94 -3.38
C HIS A 270 4.57 1.98 -4.22
N ALA A 271 4.09 1.55 -5.40
CA ALA A 271 4.87 0.74 -6.33
C ALA A 271 6.10 1.49 -6.87
N PHE A 272 5.94 2.77 -7.20
CA PHE A 272 7.07 3.61 -7.60
C PHE A 272 8.06 3.82 -6.46
N LEU A 273 7.57 4.12 -5.26
CA LEU A 273 8.41 4.38 -4.08
C LEU A 273 9.15 3.13 -3.62
N ARG A 274 8.52 1.95 -3.66
CA ARG A 274 9.17 0.66 -3.40
C ARG A 274 10.28 0.38 -4.41
N SER A 275 10.03 0.63 -5.70
CA SER A 275 11.04 0.43 -6.74
C SER A 275 12.19 1.45 -6.68
N ALA A 276 11.90 2.71 -6.33
CA ALA A 276 12.90 3.79 -6.30
C ALA A 276 13.72 3.83 -4.99
N GLY A 277 13.09 3.59 -3.85
CA GLY A 277 13.70 3.73 -2.51
C GLY A 277 13.84 2.42 -1.72
N GLY A 278 13.29 1.31 -2.21
CA GLY A 278 13.37 0.02 -1.54
C GLY A 278 12.55 -0.06 -0.25
N ARG A 279 12.84 -1.08 0.57
CA ARG A 279 12.16 -1.34 1.86
C ARG A 279 12.54 -0.37 2.98
N ALA A 280 13.62 0.39 2.81
CA ALA A 280 14.17 1.27 3.84
C ALA A 280 13.53 2.67 3.85
N LEU A 281 12.55 2.93 2.99
CA LEU A 281 11.85 4.20 2.96
C LEU A 281 11.01 4.39 4.24
N PRO A 282 11.20 5.48 5.01
CA PRO A 282 10.43 5.70 6.24
C PRO A 282 8.92 5.81 5.96
N ALA A 283 8.10 5.24 6.83
CA ALA A 283 6.64 5.20 6.62
C ALA A 283 6.01 6.59 6.45
N TRP A 284 6.43 7.60 7.22
CA TRP A 284 5.94 8.98 7.05
C TRP A 284 6.21 9.56 5.67
N LEU A 285 7.37 9.26 5.08
CA LEU A 285 7.73 9.78 3.76
C LEU A 285 6.92 9.03 2.70
N ASN A 286 6.78 7.72 2.86
CA ASN A 286 6.00 6.87 1.96
C ASN A 286 4.52 7.30 1.92
N GLU A 287 3.84 7.31 3.07
CA GLU A 287 2.42 7.71 3.17
C GLU A 287 2.20 9.21 2.88
N GLY A 288 3.15 10.06 3.23
CA GLY A 288 3.08 11.50 2.96
C GLY A 288 3.14 11.81 1.46
N LEU A 289 4.03 11.14 0.72
CA LEU A 289 4.09 11.23 -0.74
C LEU A 289 2.85 10.58 -1.37
N ALA A 290 2.32 9.50 -0.82
CA ALA A 290 1.11 8.88 -1.33
C ALA A 290 -0.12 9.81 -1.24
N GLN A 291 -0.33 10.45 -0.09
CA GLN A 291 -1.37 11.47 0.08
C GLN A 291 -1.12 12.73 -0.77
N TRP A 292 0.14 13.03 -1.11
CA TRP A 292 0.46 14.15 -2.00
C TRP A 292 0.10 13.84 -3.45
N CYS A 293 0.41 12.62 -3.90
CA CYS A 293 0.26 12.14 -5.27
C CYS A 293 -1.16 11.68 -5.61
N GLU A 294 -1.97 11.27 -4.63
CA GLU A 294 -3.37 10.88 -4.87
C GLU A 294 -4.19 12.03 -5.50
N HIS A 295 -3.83 13.29 -5.19
CA HIS A 295 -4.47 14.47 -5.76
C HIS A 295 -3.83 14.91 -7.08
N GLU A 296 -4.63 14.82 -8.15
CA GLU A 296 -4.23 15.21 -9.51
C GLU A 296 -3.99 16.73 -9.64
N THR A 297 -4.89 17.56 -9.10
CA THR A 297 -4.80 19.02 -9.30
C THR A 297 -4.03 19.72 -8.17
N PRO A 298 -3.26 20.78 -8.48
CA PRO A 298 -2.61 21.61 -7.44
C PRO A 298 -3.61 22.17 -6.41
N ARG A 299 -4.85 22.45 -6.83
CA ARG A 299 -5.91 22.99 -5.95
C ARG A 299 -6.38 21.95 -4.92
N SER A 300 -6.71 20.73 -5.35
CA SER A 300 -7.15 19.66 -4.45
C SER A 300 -6.04 19.29 -3.47
N ARG A 301 -4.80 19.21 -3.96
CA ARG A 301 -3.61 18.96 -3.14
C ARG A 301 -3.40 20.04 -2.07
N SER A 302 -3.46 21.32 -2.47
CA SER A 302 -3.35 22.44 -1.53
C SER A 302 -4.44 22.43 -0.47
N ALA A 303 -5.67 22.06 -0.85
CA ALA A 303 -6.79 21.95 0.09
C ALA A 303 -6.58 20.81 1.11
N ALA A 304 -6.05 19.67 0.69
CA ALA A 304 -5.72 18.55 1.58
C ALA A 304 -4.61 18.92 2.58
N VAL A 305 -3.53 19.54 2.10
CA VAL A 305 -2.45 20.05 2.95
C VAL A 305 -2.96 21.08 3.96
N ALA A 306 -3.86 21.98 3.54
CA ALA A 306 -4.46 22.96 4.45
C ALA A 306 -5.31 22.30 5.54
N ARG A 307 -6.09 21.26 5.22
CA ARG A 307 -6.85 20.47 6.21
C ARG A 307 -5.91 19.76 7.19
N ALA A 308 -4.86 19.11 6.69
CA ALA A 308 -3.86 18.45 7.51
C ALA A 308 -3.20 19.43 8.49
N ARG A 309 -2.75 20.60 8.00
CA ARG A 309 -2.18 21.65 8.86
C ARG A 309 -3.16 22.16 9.91
N LYS A 310 -4.44 22.34 9.56
CA LYS A 310 -5.48 22.76 10.50
C LYS A 310 -5.68 21.73 11.62
N LEU A 311 -5.63 20.44 11.31
CA LEU A 311 -5.71 19.37 12.30
C LEU A 311 -4.51 19.38 13.26
N LEU A 312 -3.32 19.68 12.74
CA LEU A 312 -2.07 19.71 13.52
C LEU A 312 -1.91 20.98 14.37
N ALA A 313 -2.55 22.10 14.00
CA ALA A 313 -2.36 23.40 14.66
C ALA A 313 -2.67 23.40 16.18
N THR A 314 -3.43 22.42 16.67
CA THR A 314 -3.80 22.29 18.09
C THR A 314 -3.16 21.08 18.77
N GLN A 315 -2.23 20.38 18.11
CA GLN A 315 -1.70 19.10 18.55
C GLN A 315 -0.16 19.12 18.54
N PRO A 316 0.52 18.44 19.50
CA PRO A 316 1.95 18.21 19.38
C PRO A 316 2.23 17.29 18.19
N LEU A 317 3.32 17.55 17.49
CA LEU A 317 3.81 16.66 16.45
C LEU A 317 4.46 15.41 17.05
N PHE A 318 4.38 14.31 16.33
CA PHE A 318 5.17 13.12 16.63
C PHE A 318 6.63 13.32 16.22
N PRO A 319 7.58 12.77 16.98
CA PRO A 319 8.96 12.66 16.51
C PRO A 319 9.02 11.77 15.26
N LEU A 320 9.98 12.02 14.36
CA LEU A 320 10.08 11.28 13.10
C LEU A 320 10.35 9.79 13.33
N GLU A 321 11.04 9.44 14.40
CA GLU A 321 11.30 8.05 14.80
C GLU A 321 10.00 7.30 15.07
N LYS A 322 9.01 7.94 15.71
CA LYS A 322 7.68 7.34 15.92
C LYS A 322 6.97 7.10 14.58
N LEU A 323 7.16 7.99 13.61
CA LEU A 323 6.56 7.88 12.27
C LEU A 323 7.42 7.07 11.27
N HIS A 324 8.60 6.60 11.68
CA HIS A 324 9.48 5.80 10.84
C HIS A 324 8.97 4.36 10.71
N GLY A 325 8.43 3.82 11.80
CA GLY A 325 7.95 2.44 11.90
C GLY A 325 6.59 2.18 11.24
N THR A 326 6.02 1.02 11.53
CA THR A 326 4.77 0.55 10.91
C THR A 326 3.55 1.32 11.43
N LEU A 327 3.09 2.31 10.68
CA LEU A 327 1.90 3.10 11.03
C LEU A 327 0.62 2.24 11.16
N SER A 328 0.54 1.12 10.42
CA SER A 328 -0.59 0.19 10.49
C SER A 328 -0.66 -0.62 11.80
N ALA A 329 0.40 -0.61 12.62
CA ALA A 329 0.35 -1.21 13.96
C ALA A 329 -0.40 -0.32 14.96
N TRP A 330 -0.72 0.92 14.59
CA TRP A 330 -1.41 1.86 15.45
C TRP A 330 -2.90 1.56 15.46
N THR A 331 -3.51 1.64 16.64
CA THR A 331 -4.92 1.30 16.84
C THR A 331 -5.79 2.48 17.26
N ASP A 332 -5.18 3.57 17.74
CA ASP A 332 -5.90 4.80 18.09
C ASP A 332 -6.22 5.62 16.84
N PRO A 333 -7.51 5.78 16.46
CA PRO A 333 -7.89 6.53 15.27
C PRO A 333 -7.42 7.99 15.27
N ALA A 334 -7.34 8.63 16.43
CA ALA A 334 -6.89 10.02 16.55
C ALA A 334 -5.37 10.14 16.33
N GLU A 335 -4.58 9.19 16.84
CA GLU A 335 -3.14 9.15 16.58
C GLU A 335 -2.85 8.87 15.11
N ILE A 336 -3.57 7.93 14.49
CA ILE A 336 -3.44 7.61 13.07
C ILE A 336 -3.75 8.85 12.23
N ALA A 337 -4.91 9.47 12.43
CA ALA A 337 -5.30 10.66 11.67
C ALA A 337 -4.26 11.79 11.81
N ARG A 338 -3.71 11.98 13.03
CA ARG A 338 -2.62 12.93 13.27
C ARG A 338 -1.33 12.55 12.54
N GLY A 339 -0.94 11.27 12.57
CA GLY A 339 0.28 10.77 11.93
C GLY A 339 0.24 10.97 10.41
N TYR A 340 -0.87 10.61 9.78
CA TYR A 340 -1.10 10.82 8.34
C TYR A 340 -1.15 12.31 7.97
N ALA A 341 -1.84 13.13 8.75
CA ALA A 341 -1.86 14.58 8.55
C ALA A 341 -0.44 15.18 8.66
N GLN A 342 0.35 14.75 9.65
CA GLN A 342 1.73 15.19 9.81
C GLN A 342 2.60 14.75 8.64
N ALA A 343 2.49 13.51 8.19
CA ALA A 343 3.22 12.99 7.03
C ALA A 343 2.97 13.85 5.78
N LEU A 344 1.70 14.07 5.41
CA LEU A 344 1.33 14.90 4.25
C LEU A 344 1.82 16.35 4.41
N ALA A 345 1.53 16.97 5.55
CA ALA A 345 1.87 18.38 5.76
C ALA A 345 3.38 18.62 5.81
N PHE A 346 4.15 17.66 6.33
CA PHE A 346 5.60 17.75 6.40
C PHE A 346 6.26 17.50 5.05
N VAL A 347 5.80 16.52 4.27
CA VAL A 347 6.20 16.34 2.86
C VAL A 347 5.96 17.63 2.05
N ALA A 348 4.77 18.20 2.19
CA ALA A 348 4.42 19.47 1.53
C ALA A 348 5.31 20.64 1.97
N TYR A 349 5.70 20.67 3.25
CA TYR A 349 6.61 21.68 3.77
C TYR A 349 8.01 21.51 3.18
N ILE A 350 8.53 20.28 3.13
CA ILE A 350 9.83 19.98 2.52
C ILE A 350 9.84 20.37 1.04
N ASP A 351 8.82 19.97 0.29
CA ASP A 351 8.69 20.33 -1.13
C ASP A 351 8.68 21.86 -1.31
N ARG A 352 7.89 22.58 -0.51
CA ARG A 352 7.75 24.03 -0.63
C ARG A 352 9.04 24.80 -0.33
N TRP A 353 9.79 24.40 0.69
CA TRP A 353 10.94 25.18 1.18
C TRP A 353 12.30 24.67 0.70
N TYR A 354 12.41 23.37 0.40
CA TYR A 354 13.66 22.72 -0.01
C TYR A 354 13.58 22.12 -1.42
N GLY A 355 12.39 21.99 -1.99
CA GLY A 355 12.14 21.55 -3.35
C GLY A 355 12.00 20.03 -3.51
N ALA A 356 11.19 19.60 -4.48
CA ALA A 356 10.97 18.20 -4.84
C ALA A 356 12.26 17.39 -5.01
N GLY A 357 13.33 17.98 -5.56
CA GLY A 357 14.61 17.30 -5.77
C GLY A 357 15.30 16.83 -4.49
N VAL A 358 14.92 17.35 -3.31
CA VAL A 358 15.40 16.84 -2.02
C VAL A 358 14.64 15.58 -1.62
N LEU A 359 13.31 15.56 -1.80
CA LEU A 359 12.49 14.37 -1.59
C LEU A 359 12.96 13.21 -2.48
N LEU A 360 13.22 13.48 -3.76
CA LEU A 360 13.74 12.45 -4.69
C LEU A 360 15.07 11.86 -4.22
N ARG A 361 15.99 12.69 -3.73
CA ARG A 361 17.25 12.19 -3.17
C ARG A 361 17.04 11.40 -1.88
N MET A 362 16.14 11.82 -1.01
CA MET A 362 15.82 11.06 0.22
C MET A 362 15.30 9.65 -0.11
N ILE A 363 14.52 9.52 -1.19
CA ILE A 363 14.05 8.23 -1.71
C ILE A 363 15.23 7.42 -2.26
N GLU A 364 16.02 8.00 -3.15
CA GLU A 364 17.18 7.31 -3.77
C GLU A 364 18.22 6.87 -2.73
N GLY A 365 18.46 7.70 -1.71
CA GLY A 365 19.38 7.39 -0.61
C GLY A 365 19.02 6.10 0.12
N CYS A 366 17.72 5.85 0.36
CA CYS A 366 17.26 4.61 1.00
C CYS A 366 17.64 3.37 0.20
N ARG A 367 17.59 3.43 -1.14
CA ARG A 367 18.01 2.32 -2.01
C ARG A 367 19.52 2.07 -1.92
N LEU A 368 20.31 3.09 -1.62
CA LEU A 368 21.75 3.00 -1.42
C LEU A 368 22.15 2.67 0.03
N GLY A 369 21.18 2.37 0.91
CA GLY A 369 21.43 2.05 2.31
C GLY A 369 21.71 3.27 3.20
N VAL A 370 21.42 4.49 2.71
CA VAL A 370 21.55 5.74 3.47
C VAL A 370 20.18 6.17 3.95
N ALA A 371 20.04 6.50 5.24
CA ALA A 371 18.75 6.93 5.79
C ALA A 371 18.26 8.24 5.12
N SER A 372 16.94 8.41 4.97
CA SER A 372 16.37 9.64 4.39
C SER A 372 16.76 10.90 5.18
N SER A 373 16.81 10.81 6.52
CA SER A 373 17.22 11.92 7.39
C SER A 373 18.68 12.30 7.19
N GLU A 374 19.56 11.31 7.04
CA GLU A 374 20.97 11.51 6.73
C GLU A 374 21.14 12.13 5.34
N THR A 375 20.45 11.59 4.33
CA THR A 375 20.48 12.13 2.96
C THR A 375 20.02 13.58 2.92
N PHE A 376 18.96 13.91 3.66
CA PHE A 376 18.49 15.29 3.81
C PHE A 376 19.58 16.17 4.43
N ALA A 377 20.16 15.76 5.56
CA ALA A 377 21.17 16.53 6.28
C ALA A 377 22.43 16.77 5.45
N GLN A 378 22.93 15.74 4.74
CA GLN A 378 24.09 15.86 3.84
C GLN A 378 23.84 16.87 2.72
N ARG A 379 22.59 16.97 2.24
CA ARG A 379 22.24 17.85 1.11
C ARG A 379 21.95 19.27 1.52
N ILE A 380 21.23 19.46 2.63
CA ILE A 380 20.74 20.76 3.08
C ILE A 380 21.69 21.41 4.07
N GLY A 381 22.50 20.62 4.79
CA GLY A 381 23.38 21.10 5.86
C GLY A 381 22.66 21.33 7.19
N VAL A 382 21.41 20.85 7.34
CA VAL A 382 20.59 20.97 8.56
C VAL A 382 19.92 19.64 8.85
N ASN A 383 19.83 19.27 10.13
CA ASN A 383 19.16 18.03 10.56
C ASN A 383 17.65 18.10 10.33
N LEU A 384 17.06 16.98 9.89
CA LEU A 384 15.64 16.92 9.57
C LEU A 384 14.75 17.18 10.80
N ASP A 385 15.19 16.82 12.01
CA ASP A 385 14.44 17.12 13.25
C ASP A 385 14.38 18.62 13.57
N THR A 386 15.43 19.37 13.23
CA THR A 386 15.41 20.83 13.34
C THR A 386 14.37 21.41 12.38
N VAL A 387 14.31 20.88 11.16
CA VAL A 387 13.30 21.29 10.17
C VAL A 387 11.88 20.92 10.62
N LEU A 388 11.71 19.80 11.33
CA LEU A 388 10.41 19.44 11.93
C LEU A 388 9.98 20.45 13.01
N GLN A 389 10.93 20.93 13.83
CA GLN A 389 10.66 21.98 14.82
C GLN A 389 10.27 23.31 14.17
N ASP A 390 10.97 23.71 13.10
CA ASP A 390 10.62 24.91 12.32
C ASP A 390 9.24 24.79 11.67
N PHE A 391 8.91 23.60 11.14
CA PHE A 391 7.57 23.29 10.64
C PHE A 391 6.52 23.44 11.73
N GLN A 392 6.75 22.89 12.93
CA GLN A 392 5.83 22.99 14.06
C GLN A 392 5.60 24.44 14.49
N ALA A 393 6.66 25.25 14.54
CA ALA A 393 6.56 26.67 14.88
C ALA A 393 5.77 27.49 13.85
N GLY A 394 5.71 27.00 12.61
CA GLY A 394 4.99 27.61 11.50
C GLY A 394 3.60 27.03 11.22
N LEU A 395 3.08 26.10 12.04
CA LEU A 395 1.69 25.62 11.96
C LEU A 395 0.72 26.69 12.46
#